data_AF-A0A7J9BZV7-F1
#
_entry.id   AF-A0A7J9BZV7-F1
#
_cell.length_a   1.000
_cell.length_b   1.000
_cell.length_c   1.000
_cell.angle_alpha   90.00
_cell.angle_beta   90.00
_cell.angle_gamma   90.00
#
_symmetry.space_group_name_H-M   'P 1'
#
loop_
_entity.id
_entity.type
_entity.pdbx_description
1 polymer ?
#
loop_
_entity_poly.entity_id
_entity_poly.type
_entity_poly.pdbx_seq_one_letter_code
_entity_poly.pdbx_strand_id
1 'polypeptide(L)' 'MMNIDIDEILKELPNDGCITKTKIVCTLGLASQSVTMIEKLLRAGMNVARLNFSHSS' A
#
# COMPACT_ATOMS: atom_id res chain seq x y z
N MET A 1 5.08 14.59 -13.41
CA MET A 1 5.22 13.17 -13.03
C MET A 1 5.41 13.14 -11.53
N MET A 2 4.49 12.56 -10.75
CA MET A 2 4.69 12.37 -9.31
C MET A 2 5.54 11.11 -9.13
N ASN A 3 6.79 11.27 -8.69
CA ASN A 3 7.65 10.16 -8.34
C ASN A 3 7.47 9.91 -6.85
N ILE A 4 7.12 8.69 -6.47
CA ILE A 4 6.90 8.31 -5.08
C ILE A 4 8.13 7.49 -4.67
N ASP A 5 8.91 8.02 -3.74
CA ASP A 5 10.04 7.29 -3.16
C ASP A 5 9.51 6.34 -2.07
N ILE A 6 9.54 5.04 -2.35
CA ILE A 6 9.03 4.01 -1.44
C ILE A 6 9.91 3.89 -0.19
N ASP A 7 11.23 4.07 -0.33
CA ASP A 7 12.17 4.03 0.79
C ASP A 7 11.90 5.16 1.79
N GLU A 8 11.56 6.35 1.32
CA GLU A 8 11.18 7.48 2.18
C GLU A 8 9.85 7.24 2.93
N ILE A 9 8.86 6.61 2.29
CA ILE A 9 7.57 6.28 2.95
C ILE A 9 7.75 5.19 4.01
N LEU A 10 8.62 4.21 3.75
CA LEU A 10 8.79 3.04 4.61
C LEU A 10 9.85 3.24 5.72
N LYS A 11 10.71 4.27 5.63
CA LYS A 11 11.70 4.61 6.68
C LYS A 11 11.09 4.91 8.05
N GLU A 12 9.87 5.42 8.06
CA GLU A 12 9.12 5.80 9.27
C GLU A 12 8.35 4.62 9.90
N LEU A 13 8.37 3.44 9.28
CA LEU A 13 7.78 2.27 9.91
C LEU A 13 8.68 1.79 11.05
N PRO A 14 8.12 1.51 12.24
CA PRO A 14 8.88 0.93 13.32
C PRO A 14 9.43 -0.42 12.87
N ASN A 15 10.72 -0.44 12.55
CA ASN A 15 11.45 -1.66 12.27
C ASN A 15 11.77 -2.35 13.60
N ASP A 16 10.74 -2.68 14.38
CA ASP A 16 10.84 -3.37 15.68
C ASP A 16 11.40 -4.81 15.55
N GLY A 17 12.01 -5.18 14.41
CA GLY A 17 12.47 -6.53 14.09
C GLY A 17 11.34 -7.56 13.98
N CYS A 18 10.11 -7.19 14.35
CA CYS A 18 8.93 -8.03 14.32
C CYS A 18 8.18 -7.80 13.01
N ILE A 19 8.60 -8.51 11.97
CA ILE A 19 7.79 -8.64 10.75
C ILE A 19 6.48 -9.33 11.17
N THR A 20 5.35 -8.66 10.98
CA THR A 20 4.05 -9.31 11.18
C THR A 20 3.99 -10.56 10.30
N LYS A 21 3.75 -11.71 10.94
CA LYS A 21 3.64 -12.99 10.22
C LYS A 21 2.47 -12.96 9.23
N THR A 22 1.38 -12.30 9.62
CA THR A 22 0.21 -12.08 8.79
C THR A 22 0.43 -10.91 7.84
N LYS A 23 0.20 -11.15 6.54
CA LYS A 23 0.26 -10.14 5.48
C LYS A 23 -1.12 -9.55 5.22
N ILE A 24 -1.18 -8.25 4.96
CA ILE A 24 -2.41 -7.54 4.64
C ILE A 24 -2.52 -7.36 3.12
N VAL A 25 -3.64 -7.82 2.57
CA VAL A 25 -3.99 -7.67 1.15
C VAL A 25 -5.12 -6.66 1.03
N CYS A 26 -4.92 -5.57 0.27
CA CYS A 26 -5.95 -4.56 0.02
C CYS A 26 -6.38 -4.57 -1.45
N THR A 27 -7.69 -4.58 -1.71
CA THR A 27 -8.20 -4.46 -3.09
C THR A 27 -8.19 -2.99 -3.50
N LEU A 28 -7.49 -2.66 -4.59
CA LEU A 28 -7.50 -1.31 -5.14
C LEU A 28 -8.67 -1.12 -6.11
N GLY A 29 -9.24 0.07 -6.10
CA GLY A 29 -10.34 0.47 -6.97
C GLY A 29 -10.51 1.99 -6.97
N LEU A 30 -11.67 2.49 -7.42
CA LEU A 30 -11.95 3.94 -7.52
C LEU A 30 -11.73 4.70 -6.21
N ALA A 31 -12.07 4.09 -5.07
CA ALA A 31 -11.90 4.69 -3.74
C ALA A 31 -10.42 4.83 -3.31
N SER A 32 -9.50 4.10 -3.97
CA SER A 32 -8.08 4.03 -3.63
C SER A 32 -7.16 4.33 -4.82
N GLN A 33 -7.67 4.99 -5.86
CA GLN A 33 -6.91 5.33 -7.08
C GLN A 33 -5.89 6.46 -6.88
N SER A 34 -6.01 7.26 -5.82
CA SER A 34 -5.12 8.39 -5.58
C SER A 34 -3.83 7.94 -4.89
N VAL A 35 -2.72 8.55 -5.30
CA VAL A 35 -1.39 8.34 -4.71
C VAL A 35 -1.41 8.53 -3.19
N THR A 36 -2.07 9.58 -2.71
CA THR A 36 -2.17 9.90 -1.28
C THR A 36 -2.91 8.83 -0.49
N MET A 37 -3.89 8.15 -1.10
CA MET A 37 -4.61 7.07 -0.45
C MET A 37 -3.76 5.80 -0.38
N ILE A 38 -3.01 5.50 -1.44
CA ILE A 38 -2.07 4.38 -1.46
C ILE A 38 -0.96 4.58 -0.42
N GLU A 39 -0.43 5.80 -0.27
CA GLU A 39 0.53 6.13 0.79
C GLU A 39 -0.04 5.84 2.19
N LYS A 40 -1.28 6.26 2.46
CA LYS A 40 -1.96 5.97 3.73
C LYS A 40 -2.10 4.46 3.97
N LEU A 41 -2.42 3.69 2.92
CA LEU A 41 -2.54 2.23 3.01
C LEU A 41 -1.19 1.57 3.30
N LEU A 42 -0.11 2.04 2.66
CA LEU A 42 1.25 1.56 2.92
C LEU A 42 1.66 1.84 4.37
N ARG A 43 1.42 3.07 4.87
CA ARG A 43 1.67 3.44 6.28
C ARG A 43 0.81 2.66 7.27
N ALA A 44 -0.40 2.26 6.87
CA ALA A 44 -1.28 1.41 7.67
C ALA A 44 -0.89 -0.09 7.66
N GLY A 45 0.09 -0.49 6.86
CA GLY A 45 0.61 -1.87 6.83
C GLY A 45 0.15 -2.74 5.66
N MET A 46 -0.37 -2.15 4.57
CA MET A 46 -0.66 -2.89 3.34
C MET A 46 0.62 -3.54 2.77
N ASN A 47 0.58 -4.85 2.52
CA ASN A 47 1.71 -5.58 1.94
C ASN A 47 1.48 -5.97 0.48
N VAL A 48 0.23 -6.25 0.10
CA VAL A 48 -0.12 -6.70 -1.24
C VAL A 48 -1.32 -5.89 -1.75
N ALA A 49 -1.19 -5.34 -2.95
CA ALA A 49 -2.29 -4.73 -3.66
C ALA A 49 -2.98 -5.78 -4.57
N ARG A 50 -4.29 -5.97 -4.38
CA ARG A 50 -5.13 -6.79 -5.25
C ARG A 50 -5.81 -5.89 -6.28
N LEU A 51 -5.53 -6.12 -7.56
CA LEU A 51 -6.22 -5.49 -8.68
C LEU A 51 -7.29 -6.45 -9.19
N ASN A 52 -8.57 -6.05 -9.10
CA ASN A 52 -9.66 -6.89 -9.58
C ASN A 52 -10.03 -6.54 -11.04
N PHE A 53 -9.61 -7.39 -11.97
CA PHE A 53 -9.90 -7.22 -13.40
C PHE A 53 -11.28 -7.74 -13.83
N SER A 54 -12.10 -8.28 -12.93
CA SER A 54 -13.43 -8.80 -13.29
C SER A 54 -14.44 -7.73 -13.70
N HIS A 55 -14.18 -6.47 -13.34
CA HIS A 55 -15.08 -5.33 -13.59
C HIS A 55 -14.43 -4.22 -14.42
N SER A 56 -13.22 -4.43 -14.94
CA SER A 56 -12.45 -3.41 -15.66
C SER A 56 -12.35 -3.80 -17.13
N SER A 57 -13.04 -3.05 -17.99
CA SER A 57 -12.83 -3.02 -19.44
C SER A 57 -11.84 -1.93 -19.84
#